data_AF-A0A661GT43-F1
#
_entry.id   AF-A0A661GT43-F1
#
_cell.length_a   1.000
_cell.length_b   1.000
_cell.length_c   1.000
_cell.angle_alpha   90.00
_cell.angle_beta   90.00
_cell.angle_gamma   90.00
#
_symmetry.space_group_name_H-M   'P 1'
#
loop_
_entity.id
_entity.type
_entity.pdbx_description
1 polymer ?
#
loop_
_entity_poly.entity_id
_entity_poly.type
_entity_poly.pdbx_seq_one_letter_code
_entity_poly.pdbx_strand_id
1 'polypeptide(L)' 'GWTSGQLEQELLENAWLTVPPDTELLSELLFDTPLEQRADLAATSLGINLSQLSNSAGHA' A
#
# COMPACT_ATOMS: atom_id res chain seq x y z
N GLY A 1 14.50 -7.70 7.93
CA GLY A 1 14.93 -8.13 6.59
C GLY A 1 14.04 -9.28 6.19
N TRP A 2 13.47 -9.25 4.98
CA TRP A 2 12.59 -10.32 4.52
C TRP A 2 13.35 -11.63 4.39
N THR A 3 12.79 -12.70 4.95
CA THR A 3 13.24 -14.07 4.69
C THR A 3 12.76 -14.52 3.31
N SER A 4 13.51 -15.39 2.66
CA SER A 4 13.17 -15.90 1.32
C SER A 4 11.80 -16.59 1.33
N GLY A 5 10.90 -16.22 0.41
CA GLY A 5 9.53 -16.75 0.33
C GLY A 5 8.48 -15.97 1.15
N GLN A 6 8.89 -15.05 2.03
CA GLN A 6 7.96 -14.25 2.83
C GLN A 6 7.17 -13.26 1.96
N LEU A 7 7.84 -12.63 0.99
CA LEU A 7 7.22 -11.63 0.13
C LEU A 7 6.14 -12.26 -0.75
N GLU A 8 6.41 -13.46 -1.26
CA GLU A 8 5.48 -14.23 -2.09
C GLU A 8 4.26 -14.73 -1.31
N GLN A 9 4.45 -15.13 -0.04
CA GLN A 9 3.34 -15.51 0.82
C GLN A 9 2.45 -14.31 1.17
N GLU A 10 3.04 -13.17 1.58
CA GLU A 10 2.25 -11.98 1.91
C GLU A 10 1.49 -11.43 0.69
N LEU A 11 2.05 -11.58 -0.52
CA LEU A 11 1.37 -11.21 -1.75
C LEU A 11 0.18 -12.15 -2.06
N LEU A 12 0.30 -13.46 -1.79
CA LEU A 12 -0.78 -14.44 -1.94
C LEU A 12 -1.93 -14.23 -0.94
N GLU A 13 -1.62 -13.75 0.26
CA GLU A 13 -2.62 -13.46 1.31
C GLU A 13 -3.43 -12.19 1.05
N ASN A 14 -3.23 -11.50 -0.09
CA ASN A 14 -3.83 -10.19 -0.39
C ASN A 14 -3.52 -9.14 0.70
N ALA A 15 -2.40 -9.29 1.40
CA ALA A 15 -1.99 -8.37 2.46
C ALA A 15 -1.48 -7.03 1.90
N TRP A 16 -1.22 -6.96 0.60
CA TRP A 16 -0.67 -5.79 -0.09
C TRP A 16 -1.65 -5.22 -1.12
N LEU A 17 -1.88 -3.91 -1.05
CA LEU A 17 -2.54 -3.15 -2.10
C LEU A 17 -1.53 -2.78 -3.18
N THR A 18 -1.89 -2.98 -4.44
CA THR A 18 -1.07 -2.59 -5.59
C THR A 18 -1.76 -1.48 -6.36
N VAL A 19 -0.99 -0.43 -6.69
CA VAL A 19 -1.45 0.70 -7.50
C VAL A 19 -0.83 0.56 -8.89
N PRO A 20 -1.58 0.76 -9.98
CA PRO A 20 -0.98 0.83 -11.30
C PRO A 20 0.09 1.93 -11.35
N PRO A 21 1.18 1.72 -12.11
CA PRO A 21 2.25 2.70 -12.20
C PRO A 21 1.75 3.93 -12.96
N ASP A 22 1.49 5.00 -12.23
CA ASP A 22 1.27 6.35 -12.76
C ASP A 22 2.51 7.19 -12.50
N THR A 23 3.06 7.80 -13.55
CA THR A 23 4.37 8.46 -13.47
C THR A 23 4.30 9.75 -12.66
N GLU A 24 3.19 10.48 -12.75
CA GLU A 24 2.99 11.72 -11.99
C GLU A 24 2.75 11.40 -10.50
N LEU A 25 1.90 10.40 -10.22
CA LEU A 25 1.66 9.92 -8.86
C LEU A 25 2.93 9.39 -8.19
N LEU A 26 3.76 8.63 -8.92
CA LEU A 26 5.02 8.09 -8.39
C LEU A 26 6.00 9.21 -8.06
N SER A 27 6.10 10.24 -8.90
CA SER A 27 6.93 11.42 -8.61
C SER A 27 6.45 12.14 -7.35
N GLU A 28 5.14 12.39 -7.24
CA GLU A 28 4.55 13.06 -6.08
C GLU A 28 4.74 12.25 -4.79
N LEU A 29 4.52 10.93 -4.84
CA LEU A 29 4.71 10.03 -3.70
C LEU A 29 6.16 9.95 -3.25
N LEU A 30 7.12 9.92 -4.19
CA LEU A 30 8.53 9.74 -3.87
C LEU A 30 9.19 11.02 -3.38
N PHE A 31 8.86 12.17 -3.97
CA PHE A 31 9.59 13.42 -3.78
C PHE A 31 8.82 14.51 -3.06
N ASP A 32 7.51 14.63 -3.27
CA ASP A 32 6.71 15.74 -2.74
C ASP A 32 5.88 15.36 -1.50
N THR A 33 5.64 14.06 -1.30
CA THR A 33 4.76 13.57 -0.22
C THR A 33 5.57 13.12 1.02
N PRO A 34 5.25 13.64 2.22
CA PRO A 34 5.78 13.13 3.49
C PRO A 34 5.46 11.65 3.69
N LEU A 35 6.39 10.88 4.30
CA LEU A 35 6.27 9.43 4.46
C LEU A 35 4.90 8.99 5.01
N GLU A 36 4.41 9.70 6.01
CA GLU A 36 3.15 9.41 6.72
C GLU A 36 1.90 9.56 5.82
N GLN A 37 1.98 10.36 4.75
CA GLN A 37 0.86 10.64 3.85
C GLN A 37 0.87 9.76 2.59
N ARG A 38 2.01 9.11 2.28
CA ARG A 38 2.17 8.33 1.05
C ARG A 38 1.17 7.18 0.92
N ALA A 39 0.94 6.46 2.01
CA ALA A 39 0.02 5.33 2.00
C ALA A 39 -1.42 5.78 1.69
N ASP A 40 -1.86 6.88 2.32
CA ASP A 40 -3.20 7.43 2.14
C ASP A 40 -3.40 8.00 0.72
N LEU A 41 -2.39 8.69 0.18
CA LEU A 41 -2.40 9.19 -1.21
C LEU A 41 -2.45 8.04 -2.23
N ALA A 42 -1.63 7.01 -2.03
CA ALA A 42 -1.62 5.83 -2.90
C ALA A 42 -2.96 5.08 -2.88
N ALA A 43 -3.59 4.93 -1.72
CA ALA A 43 -4.90 4.32 -1.59
C ALA A 43 -6.02 5.19 -2.18
N THR A 44 -5.95 6.51 -1.99
CA THR A 44 -6.90 7.46 -2.58
C THR A 44 -6.86 7.42 -4.10
N SER A 45 -5.69 7.22 -4.71
CA SER A 45 -5.56 6.99 -6.15
C SER A 45 -6.31 5.74 -6.64
N LEU A 46 -6.56 4.76 -5.77
CA LEU A 46 -7.38 3.58 -6.05
C LEU A 46 -8.87 3.79 -5.70
N GLY A 47 -9.25 4.96 -5.20
CA GLY A 47 -10.57 5.22 -4.63
C GLY A 47 -10.80 4.51 -3.28
N ILE A 48 -9.73 4.09 -2.62
CA ILE A 48 -9.76 3.37 -1.35
C ILE A 48 -9.42 4.35 -0.23
N ASN A 49 -10.27 4.41 0.79
CA ASN A 49 -9.98 5.15 2.01
C ASN A 49 -9.36 4.19 3.05
N LEU A 50 -8.07 4.36 3.37
CA LEU A 50 -7.39 3.49 4.34
C LEU A 50 -8.05 3.54 5.73
N SER A 51 -8.65 4.68 6.11
CA SER A 51 -9.36 4.81 7.39
C SER A 51 -10.67 4.00 7.43
N GLN A 52 -11.18 3.57 6.28
CA GLN A 52 -12.32 2.67 6.15
C GLN A 52 -11.90 1.20 6.04
N LEU A 53 -10.61 0.92 5.81
CA LEU A 53 -10.09 -0.42 5.96
C LEU A 53 -10.02 -0.72 7.46
N SER A 54 -10.90 -1.61 7.93
CA SER A 54 -10.85 -2.10 9.29
C SER A 54 -9.45 -2.66 9.58
N ASN A 55 -8.84 -2.27 10.71
CA ASN A 55 -7.61 -2.87 11.25
C ASN A 55 -7.72 -4.38 11.53
N SER A 56 -8.85 -5.01 11.22
CA SER A 56 -9.00 -6.46 11.14
C SER A 56 -8.28 -7.04 9.90
N ALA A 57 -6.96 -6.84 9.82
CA ALA A 57 -6.09 -7.94 9.42
C ALA A 57 -5.94 -8.87 10.63
N GLY A 58 -7.08 -9.36 11.14
CA GLY A 58 -7.15 -10.31 12.23
C GLY A 58 -7.22 -11.69 11.64
N HIS A 59 -6.09 -12.40 11.63
CA HIS A 59 -6.18 -13.84 11.82
C HIS A 59 -6.90 -14.08 13.16
N ALA A 60 -7.99 -14.83 13.11
CA ALA A 60 -8.43 -15.60 14.27
C ALA A 60 -7.43 -16.75 14.50
#